data_AF-A0A150SS04-F1
#
_entry.id   AF-A0A150SS04-F1
#
_cell.length_a   1.000
_cell.length_b   1.000
_cell.length_c   1.000
_cell.angle_alpha   90.00
_cell.angle_beta   90.00
_cell.angle_gamma   90.00
#
_symmetry.space_group_name_H-M   'P 1'
#
loop_
_entity.id
_entity.type
_entity.pdbx_description
1 polymer ?
#
loop_
_entity_poly.entity_id
_entity_poly.type
_entity_poly.pdbx_seq_one_letter_code
_entity_poly.pdbx_strand_id
1 'polypeptide(L)'
;MGWWHLPGSEDELIGDPSADAAADLLAPLETCDPRPTLDELLDALEAALRLDPPIVSDALGDRAIVATERPRTRGAARTELVELLRPGAEGIAETYRSRFQRLPSLREMLASILFVLRSEPNAFLRDHAGDKLEGELKVA
;
A
#
# COMPACT_ATOMS: atom_id res chain seq x y z
N MET A 1 -11.84 0.15 18.31
CA MET A 1 -12.27 -0.61 17.12
C MET A 1 -13.15 0.28 16.29
N GLY A 2 -12.55 1.06 15.39
CA GLY A 2 -13.27 1.80 14.37
C GLY A 2 -13.60 0.92 13.16
N TRP A 3 -14.77 1.10 12.59
CA TRP A 3 -15.13 0.57 11.27
C TRP A 3 -14.88 1.66 10.24
N TRP A 4 -14.22 1.31 9.13
CA TRP A 4 -13.93 2.25 8.06
C TRP A 4 -14.72 1.85 6.82
N HIS A 5 -15.34 2.82 6.17
CA HIS A 5 -15.90 2.60 4.85
C HIS A 5 -14.80 2.70 3.80
N LEU A 6 -14.76 1.70 2.93
CA LEU A 6 -13.94 1.76 1.73
C LEU A 6 -14.52 2.83 0.78
N PRO A 7 -13.71 3.77 0.27
CA PRO A 7 -14.19 4.74 -0.71
C PRO A 7 -14.79 4.02 -1.94
N GLY A 8 -16.09 4.23 -2.17
CA GLY A 8 -16.81 3.59 -3.27
C GLY A 8 -17.18 2.11 -3.05
N SER A 9 -17.21 1.62 -1.80
CA SER A 9 -17.82 0.33 -1.44
C SER A 9 -18.76 0.47 -0.25
N GLU A 10 -19.73 -0.45 -0.14
CA GLU A 10 -20.52 -0.66 1.08
C GLU A 10 -19.76 -1.50 2.12
N ASP A 11 -18.60 -2.04 1.75
CA ASP A 11 -17.76 -2.86 2.63
C ASP A 11 -17.19 -2.04 3.80
N GLU A 12 -17.32 -2.60 4.99
CA GLU A 12 -16.72 -2.09 6.22
C GLU A 12 -15.41 -2.84 6.52
N LEU A 13 -14.35 -2.08 6.74
CA LEU A 13 -13.02 -2.57 7.07
C LEU A 13 -12.82 -2.38 8.58
N ILE A 14 -12.36 -3.41 9.31
CA ILE A 14 -11.94 -3.19 10.71
C ILE A 14 -10.63 -2.40 10.66
N GLY A 15 -10.72 -1.13 11.03
CA GLY A 15 -9.71 -0.12 10.80
C GLY A 15 -8.45 -0.33 11.61
N ASP A 16 -8.56 -0.42 12.93
CA ASP A 16 -7.41 -0.29 13.84
C ASP A 16 -6.29 -1.33 13.55
N PRO A 17 -6.54 -2.65 13.48
CA PRO A 17 -5.47 -3.64 13.27
C PRO A 17 -4.86 -3.59 11.87
N SER A 18 -5.66 -3.26 10.87
CA SER A 18 -5.19 -3.15 9.48
C SER A 18 -4.38 -1.86 9.29
N ALA A 19 -4.74 -0.80 10.02
CA ALA A 19 -3.98 0.45 10.11
C ALA A 19 -2.62 0.23 10.76
N ASP A 20 -2.59 -0.47 11.89
CA ASP A 20 -1.36 -0.79 12.63
C ASP A 20 -0.42 -1.59 11.74
N ALA A 21 -0.92 -2.64 11.07
CA ALA A 21 -0.12 -3.43 10.13
C ALA A 21 0.37 -2.62 8.91
N ALA A 22 -0.43 -1.65 8.44
CA ALA A 22 -0.01 -0.73 7.39
C ALA A 22 1.03 0.29 7.87
N ALA A 23 0.98 0.71 9.14
CA ALA A 23 1.99 1.56 9.75
C ALA A 23 3.31 0.81 9.90
N ASP A 24 3.26 -0.44 10.37
CA ASP A 24 4.42 -1.33 10.45
C ASP A 24 5.04 -1.58 9.06
N LEU A 25 4.21 -1.68 8.01
CA LEU A 25 4.67 -1.81 6.62
C LEU A 25 5.46 -0.58 6.15
N LEU A 26 5.03 0.62 6.54
CA LEU A 26 5.61 1.88 6.07
C LEU A 26 6.76 2.40 6.96
N ALA A 27 6.79 2.02 8.23
CA ALA A 27 7.79 2.48 9.20
C ALA A 27 9.26 2.34 8.73
N PRO A 28 9.68 1.25 8.04
CA PRO A 28 11.04 1.14 7.54
C PRO A 28 11.41 2.22 6.51
N LEU A 29 10.42 2.75 5.78
CA LEU A 29 10.64 3.78 4.76
C LEU A 29 11.07 5.13 5.36
N GLU A 30 10.71 5.41 6.62
CA GLU A 30 11.12 6.63 7.32
C GLU A 30 12.64 6.73 7.45
N THR A 31 13.31 5.57 7.51
CA THR A 31 14.76 5.45 7.68
C THR A 31 15.54 5.39 6.37
N CYS A 32 14.85 5.34 5.23
CA CYS A 32 15.48 5.29 3.91
C CYS A 32 16.09 6.65 3.55
N ASP A 33 17.37 6.66 3.14
CA ASP A 33 18.03 7.84 2.58
C ASP A 33 18.65 7.52 1.21
N PRO A 34 18.14 8.08 0.10
CA PRO A 34 16.94 8.92 0.04
C PRO A 34 15.65 8.11 0.22
N ARG A 35 14.63 8.74 0.80
CA ARG A 35 13.25 8.21 0.86
C ARG A 35 12.72 7.89 -0.54
N PRO A 36 11.84 6.89 -0.71
CA PRO A 36 11.25 6.59 -2.00
C PRO A 36 10.30 7.70 -2.47
N THR A 37 10.16 7.85 -3.77
CA THR A 37 9.04 8.57 -4.39
C THR A 37 7.77 7.72 -4.35
N LEU A 38 6.60 8.34 -4.58
CA LEU A 38 5.34 7.60 -4.68
C LEU A 38 5.40 6.53 -5.79
N ASP A 39 5.98 6.84 -6.95
CA ASP A 39 6.11 5.88 -8.05
C ASP A 39 7.01 4.69 -7.68
N GLU A 40 8.15 4.95 -7.02
CA GLU A 40 9.04 3.89 -6.51
C GLU A 40 8.34 3.00 -5.48
N LEU A 41 7.54 3.59 -4.58
CA LEU A 41 6.75 2.86 -3.60
C LEU A 41 5.69 1.99 -4.29
N LEU A 42 4.98 2.51 -5.29
CA LEU A 42 3.95 1.77 -6.01
C LEU A 42 4.54 0.64 -6.86
N ASP A 43 5.71 0.83 -7.49
CA ASP A 43 6.43 -0.22 -8.22
C ASP A 43 6.88 -1.33 -7.25
N ALA A 44 7.42 -0.96 -6.09
CA ALA A 44 7.86 -1.91 -5.08
C ALA A 44 6.69 -2.68 -4.44
N LEU A 45 5.58 -2.01 -4.15
CA LEU A 45 4.38 -2.63 -3.60
C LEU A 45 3.79 -3.63 -4.60
N GLU A 46 3.64 -3.26 -5.87
CA GLU A 46 3.16 -4.19 -6.91
C GLU A 46 4.03 -5.45 -7.01
N ALA A 47 5.36 -5.30 -6.93
CA ALA A 47 6.28 -6.43 -6.91
C ALA A 47 6.17 -7.25 -5.61
N ALA A 48 5.97 -6.60 -4.46
CA ALA A 48 5.80 -7.26 -3.17
C ALA A 48 4.46 -8.00 -3.04
N LEU A 49 3.43 -7.65 -3.82
CA LEU A 49 2.14 -8.35 -3.79
C LEU A 49 2.06 -9.53 -4.77
N ARG A 50 2.94 -9.61 -5.77
CA ARG A 50 3.00 -10.72 -6.78
C ARG A 50 3.65 -12.01 -6.24
N LEU A 51 3.51 -12.30 -4.95
CA LEU A 51 4.14 -13.45 -4.29
C LEU A 51 3.40 -14.77 -4.56
N ASP A 52 4.14 -15.86 -4.37
CA ASP A 52 3.60 -17.22 -4.23
C ASP A 52 3.97 -17.74 -2.83
N PRO A 53 3.01 -18.05 -1.94
CA PRO A 53 1.56 -17.98 -2.16
C PRO A 53 1.01 -16.54 -2.24
N PRO A 54 -0.14 -16.33 -2.89
CA PRO A 54 -0.76 -15.02 -2.97
C PRO A 54 -1.16 -14.51 -1.58
N ILE A 55 -0.95 -13.21 -1.36
CA ILE A 55 -1.27 -12.52 -0.10
C ILE A 55 -2.51 -11.61 -0.21
N VAL A 56 -3.11 -11.54 -1.40
CA VAL A 56 -4.40 -10.89 -1.67
C VAL A 56 -5.35 -11.89 -2.36
N SER A 57 -6.66 -11.71 -2.20
CA SER A 57 -7.68 -12.60 -2.77
C SER A 57 -7.84 -12.47 -4.28
N ASP A 58 -7.56 -11.28 -4.81
CA ASP A 58 -7.82 -10.94 -6.21
C ASP A 58 -6.53 -10.98 -7.01
N ALA A 59 -6.61 -11.41 -8.27
CA ALA A 59 -5.45 -11.45 -9.14
C ALA A 59 -4.94 -10.03 -9.43
N LEU A 60 -3.66 -9.80 -9.18
CA LEU A 60 -2.96 -8.62 -9.70
C LEU A 60 -2.84 -8.79 -11.20
N GLY A 61 -3.62 -8.04 -11.97
CA GLY A 61 -3.40 -7.91 -13.41
C GLY A 61 -2.02 -7.30 -13.72
N ASP A 62 -1.71 -7.13 -15.01
CA ASP A 62 -0.45 -6.52 -15.45
C ASP A 62 -0.25 -5.09 -14.90
N ARG A 63 -1.35 -4.41 -14.53
CA ARG A 63 -1.40 -3.00 -14.10
C ARG A 63 -2.39 -2.72 -12.97
N ALA A 64 -2.17 -3.31 -11.80
CA ALA A 64 -3.18 -3.33 -10.73
C ALA A 64 -3.18 -2.12 -9.79
N ILE A 65 -2.07 -1.40 -9.62
CA ILE A 65 -1.97 -0.29 -8.64
C ILE A 65 -1.52 0.98 -9.35
N VAL A 66 -2.30 2.07 -9.27
CA VAL A 66 -2.00 3.38 -9.87
C VAL A 66 -2.49 4.49 -8.94
N ALA A 67 -1.79 5.62 -8.89
CA ALA A 67 -2.27 6.89 -8.32
C ALA A 67 -2.59 7.87 -9.45
N THR A 68 -3.74 8.55 -9.47
CA THR A 68 -4.18 9.37 -10.62
C THR A 68 -4.63 10.76 -10.15
N GLU A 69 -4.03 11.86 -10.59
CA GLU A 69 -4.48 12.63 -11.77
C GLU A 69 -3.44 12.79 -12.90
N ARG A 70 -2.26 12.15 -12.80
CA ARG A 70 -1.17 12.29 -13.77
C ARG A 70 -0.72 10.95 -14.38
N PRO A 71 -0.11 10.96 -15.58
CA PRO A 71 0.50 9.77 -16.17
C PRO A 71 1.68 9.30 -15.31
N ARG A 72 1.61 8.08 -14.78
CA ARG A 72 2.73 7.43 -14.08
C ARG A 72 3.73 6.85 -15.07
N THR A 73 5.02 7.08 -14.80
CA THR A 73 6.12 6.44 -15.55
C THR A 73 6.66 5.27 -14.73
N ARG A 74 6.37 4.03 -15.15
CA ARG A 74 6.86 2.83 -14.45
C ARG A 74 8.37 2.69 -14.56
N GLY A 75 9.01 2.42 -13.42
CA GLY A 75 10.39 1.97 -13.34
C GLY A 75 10.49 0.47 -13.04
N ALA A 76 11.73 -0.01 -12.93
CA ALA A 76 11.98 -1.30 -12.31
C ALA A 76 11.82 -1.15 -10.79
N ALA A 77 11.10 -2.08 -10.15
CA ALA A 77 10.96 -2.10 -8.70
C ALA A 77 12.34 -2.26 -8.04
N ARG A 78 12.66 -1.36 -7.11
CA ARG A 78 13.90 -1.43 -6.32
C ARG A 78 13.82 -2.63 -5.38
N THR A 79 14.73 -3.58 -5.53
CA THR A 79 14.73 -4.83 -4.75
C THR A 79 14.75 -4.55 -3.25
N GLU A 80 15.54 -3.57 -2.79
CA GLU A 80 15.59 -3.21 -1.36
C GLU A 80 14.22 -2.78 -0.83
N LEU A 81 13.46 -1.99 -1.59
CA LEU A 81 12.11 -1.57 -1.19
C LEU A 81 11.13 -2.74 -1.18
N VAL A 82 11.24 -3.66 -2.13
CA VAL A 82 10.40 -4.87 -2.16
C VAL A 82 10.64 -5.74 -0.94
N GLU A 83 11.91 -5.90 -0.54
CA GLU A 83 12.30 -6.68 0.65
C GLU A 83 11.81 -6.01 1.94
N LEU A 84 11.82 -4.67 2.01
CA LEU A 84 11.31 -3.93 3.16
C LEU A 84 9.77 -4.01 3.29
N LEU A 85 9.05 -3.94 2.18
CA LEU A 85 7.58 -3.90 2.19
C LEU A 85 6.94 -5.28 2.35
N ARG A 86 7.64 -6.34 1.92
CA ARG A 86 7.11 -7.71 1.91
C ARG A 86 6.63 -8.20 3.28
N PRO A 87 7.43 -8.11 4.37
CA PRO A 87 6.99 -8.58 5.68
C PRO A 87 5.74 -7.85 6.19
N GLY A 88 5.63 -6.54 5.92
CA GLY A 88 4.45 -5.76 6.27
C GLY A 88 3.21 -6.21 5.48
N ALA A 89 3.35 -6.46 4.18
CA ALA A 89 2.26 -6.93 3.34
C ALA A 89 1.76 -8.33 3.77
N GLU A 90 2.69 -9.22 4.14
CA GLU A 90 2.38 -10.52 4.74
C GLU A 90 1.67 -10.38 6.09
N GLY A 91 2.08 -9.41 6.94
CA GLY A 91 1.44 -9.13 8.22
C GLY A 91 -0.02 -8.67 8.10
N ILE A 92 -0.33 -7.84 7.11
CA ILE A 92 -1.72 -7.46 6.78
C ILE A 92 -2.50 -8.71 6.36
N ALA A 93 -1.94 -9.53 5.46
CA ALA A 93 -2.60 -10.75 5.02
C ALA A 93 -2.86 -11.75 6.16
N GLU A 94 -1.93 -11.87 7.10
CA GLU A 94 -2.08 -12.76 8.26
C GLU A 94 -3.12 -12.25 9.26
N THR A 95 -3.24 -10.93 9.43
CA THR A 95 -4.34 -10.33 10.20
C THR A 95 -5.69 -10.71 9.59
N TYR A 96 -5.77 -10.70 8.26
CA TYR A 96 -6.97 -11.10 7.54
C TYR A 96 -7.28 -12.59 7.68
N ARG A 97 -6.28 -13.47 7.55
CA ARG A 97 -6.46 -14.92 7.75
C ARG A 97 -6.89 -15.26 9.17
N SER A 98 -6.20 -14.72 10.17
CA SER A 98 -6.44 -15.05 11.57
C SER A 98 -7.78 -14.54 12.09
N ARG A 99 -8.21 -13.34 11.67
CA ARG A 99 -9.45 -12.72 12.16
C ARG A 99 -10.68 -12.98 11.29
N PHE A 100 -10.50 -13.02 9.98
CA PHE A 100 -11.62 -13.11 9.02
C PHE A 100 -11.62 -14.39 8.20
N GLN A 101 -10.62 -15.28 8.39
CA GLN A 101 -10.51 -16.56 7.69
C GLN A 101 -10.49 -16.40 6.16
N ARG A 102 -9.98 -15.27 5.65
CA ARG A 102 -9.82 -14.97 4.22
C ARG A 102 -8.58 -14.11 3.98
N LEU A 103 -8.19 -13.96 2.73
CA LEU A 103 -7.22 -12.94 2.31
C LEU A 103 -7.90 -11.57 2.15
N PRO A 104 -7.15 -10.45 2.29
CA PRO A 104 -7.66 -9.14 1.92
C PRO A 104 -7.80 -9.03 0.41
N SER A 105 -8.80 -8.29 -0.07
CA SER A 105 -8.82 -7.82 -1.45
C SER A 105 -7.71 -6.80 -1.68
N LEU A 106 -7.32 -6.60 -2.94
CA LEU A 106 -6.33 -5.57 -3.28
C LEU A 106 -6.78 -4.19 -2.81
N ARG A 107 -8.07 -3.89 -2.97
CA ARG A 107 -8.68 -2.63 -2.54
C ARG A 107 -8.56 -2.42 -1.03
N GLU A 108 -8.85 -3.45 -0.24
CA GLU A 108 -8.74 -3.37 1.22
C GLU A 108 -7.30 -3.09 1.67
N MET A 109 -6.35 -3.83 1.11
CA MET A 109 -4.93 -3.65 1.43
C MET A 109 -4.44 -2.23 1.08
N LEU A 110 -4.79 -1.74 -0.11
CA LEU A 110 -4.44 -0.38 -0.53
C LEU A 110 -5.11 0.69 0.35
N ALA A 111 -6.34 0.47 0.79
CA ALA A 111 -7.04 1.40 1.67
C ALA A 111 -6.36 1.52 3.03
N SER A 112 -5.88 0.41 3.61
CA SER A 112 -5.10 0.43 4.86
C SER A 112 -3.80 1.21 4.70
N ILE A 113 -3.05 0.97 3.62
CA ILE A 113 -1.80 1.69 3.31
C ILE A 113 -2.08 3.19 3.11
N LEU A 114 -3.15 3.52 2.37
CA LEU A 114 -3.53 4.90 2.09
C LEU A 114 -3.92 5.68 3.34
N PHE A 115 -4.59 5.05 4.28
CA PHE A 115 -4.96 5.71 5.53
C PHE A 115 -3.74 6.23 6.28
N VAL A 116 -2.69 5.43 6.37
CA VAL A 116 -1.43 5.81 7.02
C VAL A 116 -0.70 6.87 6.17
N LEU A 117 -0.54 6.64 4.87
CA LEU A 117 0.14 7.58 3.97
C LEU A 117 -0.52 8.97 3.92
N ARG A 118 -1.85 9.06 4.00
CA ARG A 118 -2.57 10.36 4.00
C ARG A 118 -2.35 11.15 5.28
N SER A 119 -2.06 10.48 6.39
CA SER A 119 -1.86 11.13 7.67
C SER A 119 -0.54 11.89 7.69
N GLU A 120 0.54 11.29 7.17
CA GLU A 120 1.90 11.88 7.18
C GLU A 120 2.70 11.55 5.90
N PRO A 121 2.30 12.02 4.71
CA PRO A 121 2.94 11.62 3.45
C PRO A 121 4.42 12.00 3.39
N ASN A 122 4.78 13.14 3.96
CA ASN A 122 6.15 13.66 4.00
C ASN A 122 7.07 12.92 5.00
N ALA A 123 6.54 12.03 5.84
CA ALA A 123 7.36 11.17 6.70
C ALA A 123 8.01 10.06 5.86
N PHE A 124 7.24 9.48 4.94
CA PHE A 124 7.61 8.28 4.17
C PHE A 124 8.10 8.56 2.76
N LEU A 125 7.60 9.64 2.14
CA LEU A 125 7.85 9.94 0.74
C LEU A 125 8.75 11.17 0.60
N ARG A 126 9.56 11.18 -0.46
CA ARG A 126 10.12 12.43 -0.99
C ARG A 126 9.29 12.90 -2.18
N ASP A 127 9.19 14.21 -2.33
CA ASP A 127 8.60 14.80 -3.53
C ASP A 127 9.40 14.37 -4.77
N HIS A 128 8.69 14.05 -5.84
CA HIS A 128 9.31 14.06 -7.17
C HIS A 128 9.72 15.50 -7.41
N ALA A 129 11.00 15.75 -7.73
CA ALA A 129 11.58 17.09 -7.79
C ALA A 129 10.59 18.14 -8.37
N GLY A 130 9.93 18.90 -7.48
CA GLY A 130 9.10 20.05 -7.85
C GLY A 130 7.57 19.97 -7.70
N ASP A 131 6.93 19.00 -7.04
CA ASP A 131 5.46 19.04 -6.88
C ASP A 131 4.92 18.58 -5.52
N LYS A 132 4.02 19.39 -4.97
CA LYS A 132 3.23 19.09 -3.76
C LYS A 132 2.40 17.83 -3.98
N LEU A 133 2.41 16.93 -2.99
CA LEU A 133 1.53 15.75 -2.90
C LEU A 133 0.05 16.15 -2.69
N GLU A 134 -0.58 16.71 -3.71
CA GLU A 134 -2.03 16.87 -3.81
C GLU A 134 -2.54 15.92 -4.91
N GLY A 135 -2.96 14.72 -4.53
CA GLY A 135 -3.51 13.74 -5.49
C GLY A 135 -4.25 12.60 -4.79
N GLU A 136 -5.51 12.40 -5.16
CA GLU A 136 -6.32 11.28 -4.69
C GLU A 136 -5.85 9.97 -5.35
N LEU A 137 -5.38 9.01 -4.55
CA LEU A 137 -5.14 7.65 -5.04
C LEU A 137 -6.49 7.00 -5.37
N LYS A 138 -6.71 6.64 -6.65
CA LYS A 138 -7.92 5.95 -7.12
C LYS A 138 -7.53 4.56 -7.64
N VAL A 139 -8.19 3.53 -7.13
CA VAL A 139 -8.05 2.15 -7.63
C VAL A 139 -8.99 2.00 -8.83
N ALA A 140 -8.42 1.71 -10.00
CA ALA A 140 -9.16 1.44 -11.23
C ALA A 140 -9.77 0.03 -11.23
#